data_AF-A0A6J1E290-F1
#
_entry.id   AF-A0A6J1E290-F1
#
_cell.length_a   1.000
_cell.length_b   1.000
_cell.length_c   1.000
_cell.angle_alpha   90.00
_cell.angle_beta   90.00
_cell.angle_gamma   90.00
#
_symmetry.space_group_name_H-M   'P 1'
#
loop_
_entity.id
_entity.type
_entity.pdbx_description
1 polymer ?
#
loop_
_entity_poly.entity_id
_entity_poly.type
_entity_poly.pdbx_seq_one_letter_code
_entity_poly.pdbx_strand_id
1 'polypeptide(L)'
;EIIQEWLEKHGPFDAVIDGANVGLGNQHQFSFIQLKRVVYQMRQISPSKRMPLIILHRSRVTGGPAQNPNNKKLIETWKECGALYATPLGSNDDWYWLYAAVHSKCLLLTNDEMRDHLFQLLGNSFFPQWKEKHQVRLSVSTEDGLKLHMPPPYSIVIQESEDGSWHIPTATGDDLETPKQWLCATRAGDTS
;
A
#
# COMPACT_ATOMS: atom_id res chain seq x y z
N GLU A 1 -23.46 -2.33 -6.12
CA GLU A 1 -22.78 -1.19 -6.75
C GLU A 1 -21.41 -1.66 -7.20
N ILE A 2 -20.98 -1.30 -8.40
CA ILE A 2 -19.65 -1.63 -8.90
C ILE A 2 -18.63 -0.62 -8.33
N ILE A 3 -17.39 -1.04 -8.11
CA ILE A 3 -16.40 -0.21 -7.40
C ILE A 3 -16.14 1.14 -8.09
N GLN A 4 -16.26 1.21 -9.41
CA GLN A 4 -16.06 2.43 -10.20
C GLN A 4 -17.03 3.55 -9.78
N GLU A 5 -18.32 3.28 -9.85
CA GLU A 5 -19.38 4.21 -9.41
C GLU A 5 -19.28 4.53 -7.92
N TRP A 6 -18.87 3.55 -7.11
CA TRP A 6 -18.71 3.74 -5.68
C TRP A 6 -17.57 4.73 -5.37
N LEU A 7 -16.42 4.60 -6.03
CA LEU A 7 -15.27 5.51 -5.82
C LEU A 7 -15.61 6.95 -6.19
N GLU A 8 -16.34 7.17 -7.27
CA GLU A 8 -16.79 8.50 -7.70
C GLU A 8 -17.65 9.20 -6.64
N LYS A 9 -18.43 8.44 -5.88
CA LYS A 9 -19.34 8.97 -4.85
C LYS A 9 -18.69 9.20 -3.49
N HIS A 10 -17.64 8.44 -3.15
CA HIS A 10 -17.08 8.40 -1.79
C HIS A 10 -15.68 8.98 -1.66
N GLY A 11 -14.95 9.16 -2.77
CA GLY A 11 -13.64 9.81 -2.77
C GLY A 11 -13.72 11.31 -2.40
N PRO A 12 -12.57 11.99 -2.29
CA PRO A 12 -11.22 11.52 -2.60
C PRO A 12 -10.56 10.73 -1.46
N PHE A 13 -9.61 9.86 -1.80
CA PHE A 13 -8.80 9.09 -0.85
C PHE A 13 -7.31 9.43 -0.99
N ASP A 14 -6.63 9.56 0.15
CA ASP A 14 -5.17 9.74 0.19
C ASP A 14 -4.43 8.39 0.29
N ALA A 15 -5.16 7.32 0.63
CA ALA A 15 -4.62 5.97 0.68
C ALA A 15 -5.71 4.90 0.54
N VAL A 16 -5.31 3.76 0.00
CA VAL A 16 -6.06 2.50 -0.04
C VAL A 16 -5.30 1.46 0.78
N ILE A 17 -6.03 0.62 1.50
CA ILE A 17 -5.50 -0.46 2.32
C ILE A 17 -6.03 -1.79 1.78
N ASP A 18 -5.11 -2.70 1.49
CA ASP A 18 -5.41 -4.12 1.38
C ASP A 18 -5.71 -4.67 2.78
N GLY A 19 -7.00 -4.71 3.13
CA GLY A 19 -7.44 -5.08 4.46
C GLY A 19 -7.18 -6.55 4.76
N ALA A 20 -7.16 -7.42 3.75
CA ALA A 20 -6.92 -8.85 3.95
C ALA A 20 -5.45 -9.10 4.31
N ASN A 21 -4.52 -8.54 3.52
CA ASN A 21 -3.09 -8.64 3.77
C ASN A 21 -2.71 -7.99 5.11
N VAL A 22 -3.19 -6.77 5.39
CA VAL A 22 -2.90 -6.07 6.65
C VAL A 22 -3.54 -6.78 7.85
N GLY A 23 -4.76 -7.30 7.72
CA GLY A 23 -5.46 -7.96 8.82
C GLY A 23 -4.90 -9.33 9.16
N LEU A 24 -4.31 -10.05 8.18
CA LEU A 24 -3.62 -11.32 8.42
C LEU A 24 -2.16 -11.11 8.84
N GLY A 25 -1.42 -10.25 8.13
CA GLY A 25 0.02 -10.07 8.33
C GLY A 25 0.76 -11.41 8.42
N ASN A 26 1.63 -11.53 9.44
CA ASN A 26 2.35 -12.77 9.74
C ASN A 26 1.57 -13.73 10.67
N GLN A 27 0.27 -13.49 10.90
CA GLN A 27 -0.57 -14.27 11.80
C GLN A 27 -1.46 -15.26 11.03
N HIS A 28 -1.79 -16.39 11.67
CA HIS A 28 -2.75 -17.35 11.11
C HIS A 28 -4.21 -16.88 11.21
N GLN A 29 -4.49 -15.90 12.06
CA GLN A 29 -5.84 -15.38 12.31
C GLN A 29 -5.94 -13.90 11.97
N PHE A 30 -7.09 -13.52 11.44
CA PHE A 30 -7.36 -12.13 11.06
C PHE A 30 -7.58 -11.24 12.29
N SER A 31 -6.81 -10.15 12.40
CA SER A 31 -6.83 -9.21 13.52
C SER A 31 -7.44 -7.86 13.13
N PHE A 32 -8.68 -7.62 13.57
CA PHE A 32 -9.32 -6.30 13.46
C PHE A 32 -8.60 -5.22 14.26
N ILE A 33 -7.93 -5.60 15.36
CA ILE A 33 -7.17 -4.66 16.19
C ILE A 33 -5.97 -4.12 15.41
N GLN A 34 -5.23 -4.99 14.72
CA GLN A 34 -4.13 -4.59 13.86
C GLN A 34 -4.62 -3.69 12.72
N LEU A 35 -5.65 -4.14 11.99
CA LEU A 35 -6.23 -3.35 10.91
C LEU A 35 -6.70 -1.97 11.39
N LYS A 36 -7.34 -1.90 12.56
CA LYS A 36 -7.73 -0.62 13.18
C LYS A 36 -6.53 0.28 13.42
N ARG A 37 -5.46 -0.21 14.07
CA ARG A 37 -4.27 0.59 14.35
C ARG A 37 -3.69 1.20 13.07
N VAL A 38 -3.58 0.37 12.03
CA VAL A 38 -3.10 0.78 10.72
C VAL A 38 -3.99 1.85 10.08
N VAL A 39 -5.30 1.63 10.04
CA VAL A 39 -6.27 2.58 9.47
C VAL A 39 -6.14 3.96 10.12
N TYR A 40 -6.05 4.00 11.46
CA TYR A 40 -5.92 5.28 12.17
C TYR A 40 -4.52 5.89 12.01
N GLN A 41 -3.45 5.11 11.87
CA GLN A 41 -2.13 5.64 11.57
C GLN A 41 -2.06 6.23 10.15
N MET A 42 -2.63 5.56 9.15
CA MET A 42 -2.80 6.07 7.79
C MET A 42 -3.64 7.36 7.76
N ARG A 43 -4.68 7.44 8.58
CA ARG A 43 -5.44 8.68 8.75
C ARG A 43 -4.58 9.81 9.33
N GLN A 44 -3.67 9.50 10.25
CA GLN A 44 -2.83 10.53 10.87
C GLN A 44 -1.78 11.12 9.91
N ILE A 45 -1.27 10.33 8.97
CA ILE A 45 -0.34 10.82 7.93
C ILE A 45 -1.05 11.61 6.82
N SER A 46 -2.36 11.40 6.62
CA SER A 46 -3.16 12.21 5.69
C SER A 46 -3.12 13.69 6.12
N PRO A 47 -2.76 14.63 5.23
CA PRO A 47 -2.76 16.06 5.53
C PRO A 47 -4.11 16.59 6.01
N SER A 48 -5.20 16.02 5.48
CA SER A 48 -6.59 16.40 5.82
C SER A 48 -7.27 15.42 6.78
N LYS A 49 -6.52 14.51 7.41
CA LYS A 49 -7.04 13.47 8.31
C LYS A 49 -8.15 12.62 7.67
N ARG A 50 -8.06 12.39 6.36
CA ARG A 50 -9.01 11.56 5.60
C ARG A 50 -8.89 10.11 6.02
N MET A 51 -10.04 9.43 6.06
CA MET A 51 -10.04 7.98 6.25
C MET A 51 -9.46 7.31 4.99
N PRO A 52 -8.54 6.35 5.13
CA PRO A 52 -8.13 5.53 4.00
C PRO A 52 -9.28 4.61 3.57
N LEU A 53 -9.32 4.27 2.28
CA LEU A 53 -10.25 3.26 1.78
C LEU A 53 -9.75 1.86 2.13
N ILE A 54 -10.56 1.11 2.85
CA ILE A 54 -10.30 -0.27 3.24
C ILE A 54 -11.01 -1.20 2.26
N ILE A 55 -10.24 -2.02 1.55
CA ILE A 55 -10.79 -3.10 0.72
C ILE A 55 -10.74 -4.40 1.53
N LEU A 56 -11.91 -5.04 1.69
CA LEU A 56 -12.02 -6.33 2.36
C LEU A 56 -13.01 -7.23 1.62
N HIS A 57 -12.71 -8.52 1.52
CA HIS A 57 -13.70 -9.47 1.01
C HIS A 57 -14.94 -9.54 1.91
N ARG A 58 -16.14 -9.60 1.30
CA ARG A 58 -17.42 -9.60 2.04
C ARG A 58 -17.50 -10.64 3.15
N SER A 59 -16.92 -11.83 2.95
CA SER A 59 -16.88 -12.87 3.98
C SER A 59 -16.14 -12.45 5.26
N ARG A 60 -15.13 -11.57 5.17
CA ARG A 60 -14.42 -11.01 6.33
C ARG A 60 -15.20 -9.91 7.02
N VAL A 61 -16.09 -9.25 6.29
CA VAL A 61 -16.96 -8.18 6.81
C VAL A 61 -18.21 -8.74 7.50
N THR A 62 -18.68 -9.91 7.07
CA THR A 62 -19.92 -10.53 7.60
C THR A 62 -19.71 -11.84 8.34
N GLY A 63 -18.49 -12.37 8.42
CA GLY A 63 -18.20 -13.68 9.00
C GLY A 63 -17.24 -13.63 10.20
N GLY A 64 -17.15 -14.76 10.90
CA GLY A 64 -16.11 -15.02 11.90
C GLY A 64 -15.93 -13.87 12.92
N PRO A 65 -14.72 -13.30 13.06
CA PRO A 65 -14.44 -12.25 14.03
C PRO A 65 -15.27 -10.96 13.86
N ALA A 66 -15.87 -10.73 12.69
CA ALA A 66 -16.75 -9.58 12.46
C ALA A 66 -18.06 -9.64 13.25
N GLN A 67 -18.46 -10.83 13.73
CA GLN A 67 -19.67 -11.00 14.54
C GLN A 67 -19.48 -10.55 16.00
N ASN A 68 -18.24 -10.31 16.44
CA ASN A 68 -18.00 -9.68 17.73
C ASN A 68 -18.60 -8.25 17.74
N PRO A 69 -19.38 -7.85 18.77
CA PRO A 69 -20.03 -6.55 18.82
C PRO A 69 -19.10 -5.35 18.60
N ASN A 70 -17.88 -5.40 19.14
CA ASN A 70 -16.90 -4.32 18.99
C ASN A 70 -16.39 -4.20 17.55
N ASN A 71 -16.14 -5.35 16.90
CA ASN A 71 -15.69 -5.38 15.51
C ASN A 71 -16.82 -4.97 14.57
N LYS A 72 -18.05 -5.42 14.84
CA LYS A 72 -19.24 -5.02 14.08
C LYS A 72 -19.44 -3.51 14.10
N LYS A 73 -19.39 -2.89 15.28
CA LYS A 73 -19.47 -1.42 15.43
C LYS A 73 -18.34 -0.70 14.68
N LEU A 74 -17.12 -1.24 14.72
CA LEU A 74 -15.98 -0.69 14.00
C LEU A 74 -16.19 -0.74 12.47
N ILE A 75 -16.65 -1.87 11.95
CA ILE A 75 -16.97 -2.04 10.52
C ILE A 75 -18.08 -1.09 10.10
N GLU A 76 -19.15 -0.96 10.90
CA GLU A 76 -20.24 -0.02 10.65
C GLU A 76 -19.73 1.42 10.59
N THR A 77 -18.87 1.81 11.54
CA THR A 77 -18.21 3.13 11.52
C THR A 77 -17.44 3.36 10.22
N TRP A 78 -16.66 2.39 9.75
CA TRP A 78 -15.93 2.53 8.49
C TRP A 78 -16.84 2.64 7.26
N LYS A 79 -17.98 1.93 7.26
CA LYS A 79 -18.98 2.05 6.20
C LYS A 79 -19.65 3.42 6.19
N GLU A 80 -20.06 3.92 7.36
CA GLU A 80 -20.68 5.25 7.52
C GLU A 80 -19.73 6.37 7.11
N CYS A 81 -18.42 6.22 7.35
CA CYS A 81 -17.41 7.15 6.86
C CYS A 81 -17.14 7.04 5.34
N GLY A 82 -17.80 6.15 4.60
CA GLY A 82 -17.49 5.90 3.19
C GLY A 82 -16.08 5.36 2.97
N ALA A 83 -15.53 4.64 3.95
CA ALA A 83 -14.13 4.24 3.99
C ALA A 83 -13.91 2.72 3.92
N LEU A 84 -14.97 1.93 3.72
CA LEU A 84 -14.87 0.48 3.57
C LEU A 84 -15.70 0.00 2.38
N TYR A 85 -15.02 -0.68 1.45
CA TYR A 85 -15.65 -1.38 0.34
C TYR A 85 -15.51 -2.89 0.54
N ALA A 86 -16.67 -3.57 0.59
CA ALA A 86 -16.72 -5.01 0.74
C ALA A 86 -16.79 -5.69 -0.64
N THR A 87 -15.74 -6.39 -1.06
CA THR A 87 -15.71 -7.02 -2.39
C THR A 87 -16.71 -8.18 -2.50
N PRO A 88 -17.36 -8.39 -3.67
CA PRO A 88 -18.32 -9.47 -3.88
C PRO A 88 -17.73 -10.86 -3.62
N LEU A 89 -18.58 -11.81 -3.25
CA LEU A 89 -18.19 -13.20 -3.06
C LEU A 89 -17.62 -13.79 -4.35
N GLY A 90 -16.49 -14.49 -4.25
CA GLY A 90 -15.84 -15.17 -5.37
C GLY A 90 -15.03 -14.25 -6.29
N SER A 91 -14.93 -12.96 -5.97
CA SER A 91 -14.04 -12.04 -6.67
C SER A 91 -12.66 -12.00 -6.01
N ASN A 92 -11.62 -11.80 -6.83
CA ASN A 92 -10.28 -11.53 -6.30
C ASN A 92 -10.22 -10.06 -5.84
N ASP A 93 -9.95 -9.85 -4.55
CA ASP A 93 -9.79 -8.53 -3.94
C ASP A 93 -8.58 -7.74 -4.47
N ASP A 94 -7.58 -8.41 -5.06
CA ASP A 94 -6.39 -7.80 -5.66
C ASP A 94 -6.72 -6.69 -6.66
N TRP A 95 -7.66 -6.97 -7.56
CA TRP A 95 -8.06 -6.01 -8.58
C TRP A 95 -8.74 -4.77 -7.99
N TYR A 96 -9.41 -4.90 -6.84
CA TYR A 96 -10.20 -3.80 -6.27
C TYR A 96 -9.29 -2.80 -5.58
N TRP A 97 -8.35 -3.24 -4.74
CA TRP A 97 -7.42 -2.31 -4.11
C TRP A 97 -6.43 -1.73 -5.12
N LEU A 98 -6.02 -2.50 -6.13
CA LEU A 98 -5.13 -2.00 -7.17
C LEU A 98 -5.84 -0.92 -7.99
N TYR A 99 -7.04 -1.22 -8.50
CA TYR A 99 -7.84 -0.27 -9.26
C TYR A 99 -8.12 0.99 -8.44
N ALA A 100 -8.51 0.85 -7.17
CA ALA A 100 -8.83 1.99 -6.32
C ALA A 100 -7.62 2.90 -6.08
N ALA A 101 -6.42 2.34 -5.86
CA ALA A 101 -5.21 3.10 -5.64
C ALA A 101 -4.76 3.83 -6.93
N VAL A 102 -4.82 3.15 -8.07
CA VAL A 102 -4.51 3.75 -9.38
C VAL A 102 -5.50 4.85 -9.74
N HIS A 103 -6.81 4.60 -9.61
CA HIS A 103 -7.87 5.55 -9.90
C HIS A 103 -7.76 6.81 -9.03
N SER A 104 -7.53 6.61 -7.72
CA SER A 104 -7.42 7.71 -6.75
C SER A 104 -6.05 8.40 -6.76
N LYS A 105 -5.06 7.85 -7.49
CA LYS A 105 -3.66 8.33 -7.56
C LYS A 105 -3.06 8.51 -6.17
N CYS A 106 -3.23 7.50 -5.32
CA CYS A 106 -2.92 7.59 -3.90
C CYS A 106 -2.02 6.45 -3.42
N LEU A 107 -1.64 6.48 -2.15
CA LEU A 107 -0.85 5.41 -1.54
C LEU A 107 -1.63 4.09 -1.52
N LEU A 108 -0.91 2.97 -1.66
CA LEU A 108 -1.43 1.62 -1.49
C LEU A 108 -0.68 0.93 -0.35
N LEU A 109 -1.36 0.61 0.73
CA LEU A 109 -0.78 -0.15 1.84
C LEU A 109 -1.04 -1.64 1.66
N THR A 110 0.02 -2.38 1.35
CA THR A 110 0.04 -3.85 1.31
C THR A 110 1.48 -4.37 1.44
N ASN A 111 1.65 -5.51 2.12
CA ASN A 111 2.90 -6.29 2.08
C ASN A 111 2.88 -7.34 0.96
N ASP A 112 1.82 -7.38 0.15
CA ASP A 112 1.83 -8.23 -1.02
C ASP A 112 2.96 -7.79 -1.97
N GLU A 113 3.67 -8.78 -2.47
CA GLU A 113 4.82 -8.58 -3.33
C GLU A 113 4.41 -8.25 -4.78
N MET A 114 3.17 -8.56 -5.13
CA MET A 114 2.55 -8.38 -6.43
C MET A 114 3.39 -9.04 -7.53
N ARG A 115 3.82 -10.29 -7.30
CA ARG A 115 4.76 -11.06 -8.15
C ARG A 115 4.09 -12.18 -8.96
N ASP A 116 2.82 -12.41 -8.71
CA ASP A 116 1.99 -13.49 -9.24
C ASP A 116 1.77 -13.34 -10.75
N HIS A 117 1.33 -14.41 -11.40
CA HIS A 117 0.93 -14.37 -12.82
C HIS A 117 -0.12 -13.29 -13.12
N LEU A 118 -0.93 -12.91 -12.13
CA LEU A 118 -1.88 -11.81 -12.21
C LEU A 118 -1.22 -10.48 -12.59
N PHE A 119 -0.11 -10.15 -11.90
CA PHE A 119 0.57 -8.87 -12.04
C PHE A 119 1.54 -8.85 -13.22
N GLN A 120 1.94 -10.01 -13.74
CA GLN A 120 2.72 -10.11 -14.99
C GLN A 120 1.98 -9.48 -16.18
N LEU A 121 0.65 -9.47 -16.16
CA LEU A 121 -0.18 -8.83 -17.18
C LEU A 121 -0.05 -7.30 -17.22
N LEU A 122 0.40 -6.68 -16.12
CA LEU A 122 0.55 -5.23 -16.01
C LEU A 122 1.86 -4.72 -16.64
N GLY A 123 2.69 -5.64 -17.13
CA GLY A 123 3.95 -5.34 -17.82
C GLY A 123 5.10 -5.02 -16.86
N ASN A 124 6.32 -5.18 -17.38
CA ASN A 124 7.56 -5.08 -16.58
C ASN A 124 8.17 -3.66 -16.55
N SER A 125 7.51 -2.67 -17.16
CA SER A 125 8.01 -1.30 -17.24
C SER A 125 7.28 -0.36 -16.28
N PHE A 126 5.98 -0.14 -16.50
CA PHE A 126 5.20 0.84 -15.75
C PHE A 126 4.88 0.39 -14.32
N PHE A 127 4.41 -0.85 -14.16
CA PHE A 127 3.91 -1.31 -12.86
C PHE A 127 4.98 -1.33 -11.75
N PRO A 128 6.24 -1.76 -11.99
CA PRO A 128 7.29 -1.66 -10.98
C PRO A 128 7.56 -0.22 -10.52
N GLN A 129 7.58 0.74 -11.44
CA GLN A 129 7.76 2.16 -11.13
C GLN A 129 6.58 2.73 -10.36
N TRP A 130 5.35 2.36 -10.75
CA TRP A 130 4.15 2.74 -10.02
C TRP A 130 4.18 2.17 -8.59
N LYS A 131 4.52 0.88 -8.45
CA LYS A 131 4.62 0.20 -7.16
C LYS A 131 5.62 0.90 -6.24
N GLU A 132 6.82 1.20 -6.72
CA GLU A 132 7.85 1.92 -5.96
C GLU A 132 7.33 3.26 -5.40
N LYS A 133 6.52 4.00 -6.18
CA LYS A 133 6.03 5.33 -5.80
C LYS A 133 4.79 5.33 -4.93
N HIS A 134 4.02 4.24 -4.90
CA HIS A 134 2.71 4.22 -4.26
C HIS A 134 2.61 3.18 -3.14
N GLN A 135 3.41 2.11 -3.17
CA GLN A 135 3.34 1.05 -2.17
C GLN A 135 3.92 1.51 -0.84
N VAL A 136 3.08 1.51 0.19
CA VAL A 136 3.49 1.57 1.59
C VAL A 136 3.57 0.13 2.09
N ARG A 137 4.65 -0.20 2.80
CA ARG A 137 4.81 -1.51 3.45
C ARG A 137 4.69 -1.38 4.97
N LEU A 138 4.31 -2.47 5.61
CA LEU A 138 4.06 -2.59 7.04
C LEU A 138 5.09 -3.53 7.68
N SER A 139 5.75 -3.10 8.75
CA SER A 139 6.50 -4.01 9.63
C SER A 139 5.97 -3.93 11.05
N VAL A 140 5.88 -5.08 11.71
CA VAL A 140 5.47 -5.17 13.11
C VAL A 140 6.59 -5.86 13.89
N SER A 141 7.17 -5.16 14.87
CA SER A 141 8.17 -5.70 15.79
C SER A 141 7.71 -5.53 17.24
N THR A 142 8.30 -6.32 18.14
CA THR A 142 8.03 -6.22 19.59
C THR A 142 8.58 -4.94 20.21
N GLU A 143 9.66 -4.40 19.64
CA GLU A 143 10.40 -3.25 20.18
C GLU A 143 9.82 -1.92 19.68
N ASP A 144 9.63 -1.78 18.36
CA ASP A 144 9.17 -0.54 17.73
C ASP A 144 7.66 -0.52 17.47
N GLY A 145 6.98 -1.65 17.70
CA GLY A 145 5.57 -1.80 17.40
C GLY A 145 5.31 -1.78 15.90
N LEU A 146 4.33 -0.96 15.48
CA LEU A 146 3.85 -0.92 14.10
C LEU A 146 4.50 0.23 13.34
N LYS A 147 5.25 -0.09 12.28
CA LYS A 147 5.94 0.87 11.43
C LYS A 147 5.46 0.79 9.99
N LEU A 148 5.19 1.97 9.41
CA LEU A 148 4.86 2.13 8.00
C LEU A 148 6.12 2.59 7.27
N HIS A 149 6.49 1.88 6.23
CA HIS A 149 7.58 2.22 5.33
C HIS A 149 7.00 2.91 4.11
N MET A 150 7.22 4.21 4.03
CA MET A 150 6.72 5.05 2.94
C MET A 150 7.56 4.87 1.67
N PRO A 151 6.98 5.08 0.48
CA PRO A 151 7.74 5.20 -0.77
C PRO A 151 8.93 6.15 -0.65
N PRO A 152 10.08 5.82 -1.27
CA PRO A 152 11.25 6.69 -1.24
C PRO A 152 10.96 8.04 -1.91
N PRO A 153 11.52 9.16 -1.40
CA PRO A 153 11.34 10.48 -1.99
C PRO A 153 12.11 10.66 -3.32
N TYR A 154 12.89 9.66 -3.73
CA TYR A 154 13.62 9.59 -5.00
C TYR A 154 13.19 8.35 -5.79
N SER A 155 13.53 8.28 -7.07
CA SER A 155 13.23 7.11 -7.92
C SER A 155 14.45 6.19 -8.00
N ILE A 156 14.25 4.88 -7.89
CA ILE A 156 15.34 3.89 -7.94
C ILE A 156 15.54 3.44 -9.39
N VAL A 157 16.05 4.38 -10.19
CA VAL A 157 16.36 4.19 -11.60
C VAL A 157 17.75 4.71 -11.88
N ILE A 158 18.30 4.40 -13.06
CA ILE A 158 19.52 5.07 -13.53
C ILE A 158 19.20 6.56 -13.72
N GLN A 159 20.02 7.42 -13.13
CA GLN A 159 19.85 8.87 -13.18
C GLN A 159 21.14 9.56 -13.64
N GLU A 160 20.97 10.57 -14.50
CA GLU A 160 22.01 11.50 -14.90
C GLU A 160 21.65 12.88 -14.34
N SER A 161 22.58 13.51 -13.61
CA SER A 161 22.42 14.88 -13.12
C SER A 161 22.86 15.92 -14.15
N GLU A 162 22.46 17.17 -13.95
CA GLU A 162 22.76 18.28 -14.87
C GLU A 162 24.26 18.54 -15.08
N ASP A 163 25.09 18.21 -14.09
CA ASP A 163 26.56 18.30 -14.17
C ASP A 163 27.22 17.11 -14.90
N GLY A 164 26.42 16.12 -15.33
CA GLY A 164 26.86 14.92 -16.03
C GLY A 164 27.31 13.78 -15.10
N SER A 165 26.97 13.82 -13.82
CA SER A 165 27.20 12.70 -12.89
C SER A 165 26.13 11.61 -13.03
N TRP A 166 26.54 10.35 -12.94
CA TRP A 166 25.67 9.19 -13.10
C TRP A 166 25.48 8.43 -11.78
N HIS A 167 24.24 8.07 -11.50
CA HIS A 167 23.85 7.24 -10.34
C HIS A 167 23.13 5.98 -10.84
N ILE A 168 23.73 4.82 -10.58
CA ILE A 168 23.27 3.53 -11.12
C ILE A 168 22.96 2.58 -9.95
N PRO A 169 21.69 2.24 -9.69
CA PRO A 169 21.33 1.29 -8.65
C PRO A 169 21.64 -0.15 -9.06
N THR A 170 22.02 -1.01 -8.10
CA THR A 170 22.17 -2.45 -8.34
C THR A 170 20.82 -3.12 -8.58
N ALA A 171 20.79 -4.19 -9.39
CA ALA A 171 19.57 -4.95 -9.64
C ALA A 171 19.05 -5.68 -8.38
N THR A 172 19.96 -6.09 -7.49
CA THR A 172 19.66 -6.80 -6.25
C THR A 172 19.58 -5.85 -5.05
N GLY A 173 18.78 -6.23 -4.04
CA GLY A 173 18.51 -5.46 -2.82
C GLY A 173 17.03 -5.09 -2.69
N ASP A 174 16.52 -5.13 -1.46
CA ASP A 174 15.21 -4.62 -1.04
C ASP A 174 15.46 -3.55 0.02
N ASP A 175 14.91 -2.34 -0.15
CA ASP A 175 15.13 -1.20 0.75
C ASP A 175 14.79 -1.49 2.22
N LEU A 176 14.01 -2.53 2.51
CA LEU A 176 13.67 -2.92 3.88
C LEU A 176 14.66 -3.89 4.54
N GLU A 177 15.13 -4.90 3.80
CA GLU A 177 15.94 -5.99 4.36
C GLU A 177 17.42 -5.88 3.99
N THR A 178 17.72 -5.40 2.79
CA THR A 178 19.08 -5.30 2.25
C THR A 178 19.24 -4.00 1.46
N PRO A 179 19.86 -2.97 2.05
CA PRO A 179 20.02 -1.67 1.41
C PRO A 179 20.60 -1.80 0.01
N LYS A 180 19.90 -1.23 -0.97
CA LYS A 180 20.31 -1.27 -2.36
C LYS A 180 21.63 -0.50 -2.53
N GLN A 181 22.59 -1.11 -3.21
CA GLN A 181 23.87 -0.47 -3.50
C GLN A 181 23.76 0.42 -4.73
N TRP A 182 24.58 1.48 -4.77
CA TRP A 182 24.60 2.45 -5.85
C TRP A 182 26.03 2.64 -6.34
N LEU A 183 26.19 2.68 -7.66
CA LEU A 183 27.40 3.15 -8.31
C LEU A 183 27.24 4.64 -8.61
N CYS A 184 28.19 5.44 -8.14
CA CYS A 184 28.27 6.87 -8.44
C CYS A 184 29.48 7.11 -9.35
N ALA A 185 29.25 7.70 -10.51
CA ALA A 185 30.29 8.09 -11.45
C ALA A 185 30.21 9.59 -11.70
N THR A 186 31.16 10.32 -11.12
CA THR A 186 31.32 11.77 -11.27
C THR A 186 32.57 12.07 -12.08
N ARG A 187 32.61 13.22 -12.75
CA ARG A 187 33.86 13.71 -13.35
C ARG A 187 34.83 14.06 -12.22
N ALA A 188 36.09 13.67 -12.34
CA ALA A 188 37.12 14.21 -11.46
C ALA A 188 37.15 15.73 -11.70
N GLY A 189 36.94 16.52 -10.66
CA GLY A 189 37.03 17.97 -10.77
C GLY A 189 38.40 18.36 -11.31
N ASP A 190 38.47 19.37 -12.18
CA ASP A 190 39.73 19.97 -12.58
C ASP A 190 40.42 20.52 -11.33
N THR A 191 41.32 19.74 -10.75
CA THR A 191 42.30 20.23 -9.79
C THR A 191 43.33 21.02 -10.60
N SER A 192 42.97 22.25 -10.95
CA SER A 192 43.88 23.28 -11.48
C SER A 192 44.47 24.09 -10.34
#